data_AF-A0A3C2CYW8-F1
#
_entry.id   AF-A0A3C2CYW8-F1
#
_cell.length_a   1.000
_cell.length_b   1.000
_cell.length_c   1.000
_cell.angle_alpha   90.00
_cell.angle_beta   90.00
_cell.angle_gamma   90.00
#
_symmetry.space_group_name_H-M   'P 1'
#
loop_
_entity.id
_entity.type
_entity.pdbx_description
1 polymer ?
#
loop_
_entity_poly.entity_id
_entity_poly.type
_entity_poly.pdbx_seq_one_letter_code
_entity_poly.pdbx_strand_id
1 'polypeptide(L)'
;MIFNFQRFSTHDGPGIRTVIFYKGCPLHCDWCSNPESQAFGPSLMYDRKLCKSFGDCLKQESNYLSAGENGILIDWASVTKPEKLKDICASRALTVSGEEKSIGEILVEIEKDRSFFEQGDGGVTFSGGEPLSQGPELESLLEELYKLKIDVAIETSLYVSWENIERCLGRNINFLVDLKHTDSDKFERFTGGNAALVLSNIKKLAASRENIIIRVPVIPEFNHTFQEIKEIVDFTVSLKAVREIHFLPFHKLGSAKYEMLGMDYKYSGIRNLDVAEMAEYVVYAESVGLIAKIGG
;
A
#
# COMPACT_ATOMS: atom_id res chain seq x y z
N MET A 1 -0.33 -13.46 0.83
CA MET A 1 -1.82 -13.31 0.87
C MET A 1 -2.24 -12.03 0.15
N ILE A 2 -3.26 -12.05 -0.71
CA ILE A 2 -3.68 -10.91 -1.54
C ILE A 2 -5.11 -10.51 -1.19
N PHE A 3 -5.40 -9.21 -1.12
CA PHE A 3 -6.76 -8.73 -0.84
C PHE A 3 -7.45 -8.03 -2.00
N ASN A 4 -6.71 -7.60 -3.02
CA ASN A 4 -7.30 -6.95 -4.19
C ASN A 4 -6.42 -7.08 -5.44
N PHE A 5 -7.08 -7.11 -6.61
CA PHE A 5 -6.48 -6.92 -7.93
C PHE A 5 -7.15 -5.70 -8.56
N GLN A 6 -6.42 -4.60 -8.71
CA GLN A 6 -6.93 -3.40 -9.36
C GLN A 6 -6.38 -3.31 -10.77
N ARG A 7 -7.27 -3.39 -11.75
CA ARG A 7 -6.91 -3.37 -13.17
C ARG A 7 -6.97 -1.93 -13.71
N PHE A 8 -6.25 -1.68 -14.80
CA PHE A 8 -6.27 -0.40 -15.52
C PHE A 8 -5.76 0.80 -14.73
N SER A 9 -4.80 0.58 -13.83
CA SER A 9 -4.25 1.67 -13.02
C SER A 9 -3.15 2.39 -13.77
N THR A 10 -3.11 3.72 -13.66
CA THR A 10 -2.20 4.60 -14.42
C THR A 10 -1.29 5.45 -13.53
N HIS A 11 -1.44 5.35 -12.20
CA HIS A 11 -0.72 6.15 -11.20
C HIS A 11 0.22 5.30 -10.33
N ASP A 12 0.28 4.00 -10.61
CA ASP A 12 0.96 2.99 -9.80
C ASP A 12 2.19 2.45 -10.57
N GLY A 13 2.79 3.28 -11.42
CA GLY A 13 3.95 2.97 -12.25
C GLY A 13 3.76 3.32 -13.72
N PRO A 14 4.81 3.13 -14.55
CA PRO A 14 4.78 3.45 -15.98
C PRO A 14 3.75 2.61 -16.75
N GLY A 15 2.99 3.23 -17.66
CA GLY A 15 2.01 2.53 -18.50
C GLY A 15 0.75 2.06 -17.75
N ILE A 16 0.01 1.13 -18.37
CA ILE A 16 -1.21 0.55 -17.78
C ILE A 16 -0.84 -0.63 -16.88
N ARG A 17 -1.34 -0.60 -15.64
CA ARG A 17 -0.94 -1.53 -14.58
C ARG A 17 -2.10 -2.36 -14.05
N THR A 18 -1.82 -3.63 -13.81
CA THR A 18 -2.58 -4.44 -12.85
C THR A 18 -1.87 -4.39 -11.50
N VAL A 19 -2.50 -3.77 -10.52
CA VAL A 19 -1.96 -3.60 -9.17
C VAL A 19 -2.45 -4.74 -8.29
N ILE A 20 -1.52 -5.45 -7.68
CA ILE A 20 -1.76 -6.58 -6.79
C ILE A 20 -1.51 -6.13 -5.36
N PHE A 21 -2.58 -6.10 -4.56
CA PHE A 21 -2.54 -5.59 -3.21
C PHE A 21 -2.33 -6.74 -2.21
N TYR A 22 -1.13 -6.80 -1.62
CA TYR A 22 -0.77 -7.78 -0.59
C TYR A 22 -1.27 -7.39 0.79
N LYS A 23 -1.58 -8.41 1.60
CA LYS A 23 -1.77 -8.30 3.05
C LYS A 23 -0.42 -8.32 3.77
N GLY A 24 -0.38 -7.75 4.97
CA GLY A 24 0.80 -7.60 5.81
C GLY A 24 1.53 -6.28 5.54
N CYS A 25 1.54 -5.39 6.53
CA CYS A 25 2.41 -4.21 6.55
C CYS A 25 3.03 -4.09 7.95
N PRO A 26 4.36 -3.98 8.07
CA PRO A 26 5.01 -3.79 9.37
C PRO A 26 4.83 -2.36 9.92
N LEU A 27 4.34 -1.42 9.10
CA LEU A 27 4.00 -0.07 9.53
C LEU A 27 2.50 0.05 9.87
N HIS A 28 2.19 0.95 10.79
CA HIS A 28 0.84 1.30 11.23
C HIS A 28 0.60 2.80 11.05
N CYS A 29 0.77 3.30 9.82
CA CYS A 29 0.61 4.72 9.50
C CYS A 29 -0.79 5.20 9.92
N ASP A 30 -0.85 6.29 10.69
CA ASP A 30 -2.10 6.83 11.22
C ASP A 30 -3.10 7.28 10.12
N TRP A 31 -2.59 7.55 8.91
CA TRP A 31 -3.36 7.96 7.72
C TRP A 31 -3.55 6.84 6.68
N CYS A 32 -3.22 5.58 6.98
CA CYS A 32 -3.20 4.48 6.00
C CYS A 32 -4.50 4.39 5.19
N SER A 33 -4.41 4.41 3.85
CA SER A 33 -5.60 4.29 2.98
C SER A 33 -6.16 2.87 2.90
N ASN A 34 -5.37 1.87 3.32
CA ASN A 34 -5.70 0.45 3.27
C ASN A 34 -5.44 -0.21 4.65
N PRO A 35 -6.15 0.18 5.73
CA PRO A 35 -5.94 -0.39 7.06
C PRO A 35 -6.11 -1.93 7.08
N GLU A 36 -6.93 -2.48 6.19
CA GLU A 36 -7.11 -3.91 6.01
C GLU A 36 -5.83 -4.62 5.56
N SER A 37 -4.84 -3.91 5.01
CA SER A 37 -3.56 -4.49 4.60
C SER A 37 -2.57 -4.67 5.75
N GLN A 38 -2.78 -4.04 6.91
CA GLN A 38 -1.80 -4.07 8.02
C GLN A 38 -1.62 -5.46 8.60
N ALA A 39 -2.71 -6.17 8.88
CA ALA A 39 -2.65 -7.56 9.33
C ALA A 39 -2.14 -8.49 8.22
N PHE A 40 -1.25 -9.42 8.57
CA PHE A 40 -0.72 -10.45 7.65
C PHE A 40 -1.76 -11.54 7.32
N GLY A 41 -2.65 -11.83 8.28
CA GLY A 41 -3.77 -12.75 8.09
C GLY A 41 -5.04 -12.07 7.58
N PRO A 42 -6.10 -12.85 7.32
CA PRO A 42 -7.37 -12.33 6.83
C PRO A 42 -8.03 -11.39 7.85
N SER A 43 -8.79 -10.42 7.37
CA SER A 43 -9.48 -9.43 8.20
C SER A 43 -10.97 -9.42 7.89
N LEU A 44 -11.81 -9.51 8.93
CA LEU A 44 -13.25 -9.35 8.78
C LEU A 44 -13.56 -7.88 8.53
N MET A 45 -14.43 -7.57 7.57
CA MET A 45 -14.91 -6.22 7.29
C MET A 45 -16.43 -6.21 7.27
N TYR A 46 -17.03 -5.20 7.90
CA TYR A 46 -18.48 -5.06 8.03
C TYR A 46 -18.98 -3.68 7.59
N ASP A 47 -19.60 -3.60 6.42
CA ASP A 47 -20.36 -2.43 6.00
C ASP A 47 -21.83 -2.57 6.43
N ARG A 48 -22.17 -1.89 7.53
CA ARG A 48 -23.52 -1.85 8.08
C ARG A 48 -24.57 -1.37 7.06
N LYS A 49 -24.20 -0.49 6.12
CA LYS A 49 -25.13 0.11 5.13
C LYS A 49 -25.68 -0.94 4.17
N LEU A 50 -24.91 -2.00 3.91
CA LEU A 50 -25.30 -3.10 3.03
C LEU A 50 -26.09 -4.19 3.75
N CYS A 51 -26.06 -4.21 5.09
CA CYS A 51 -26.62 -5.32 5.87
C CYS A 51 -28.14 -5.41 5.72
N LYS A 52 -28.62 -6.61 5.35
CA LYS A 52 -30.06 -6.93 5.23
C LYS A 52 -30.57 -7.86 6.34
N SER A 53 -29.77 -8.09 7.38
CA SER A 53 -30.11 -8.90 8.56
C SER A 53 -30.60 -10.32 8.23
N PHE A 54 -30.01 -10.96 7.20
CA PHE A 54 -30.35 -12.35 6.83
C PHE A 54 -30.06 -13.36 7.95
N GLY A 55 -29.00 -13.10 8.75
CA GLY A 55 -28.66 -13.89 9.94
C GLY A 55 -27.79 -15.13 9.69
N ASP A 56 -27.39 -15.44 8.46
CA ASP A 56 -26.56 -16.62 8.18
C ASP A 56 -25.16 -16.54 8.80
N CYS A 57 -24.59 -15.33 8.90
CA CYS A 57 -23.35 -15.11 9.64
C CYS A 57 -23.48 -15.44 11.14
N LEU A 58 -24.63 -15.15 11.76
CA LEU A 58 -24.89 -15.46 13.18
C LEU A 58 -25.05 -16.96 13.43
N LYS A 59 -25.56 -17.70 12.45
CA LYS A 59 -25.64 -19.18 12.51
C LYS A 59 -24.24 -19.79 12.40
N GLN A 60 -23.39 -19.23 11.53
CA GLN A 60 -22.03 -19.71 11.33
C GLN A 60 -21.13 -19.44 12.54
N GLU A 61 -21.27 -18.26 13.14
CA GLU A 61 -20.39 -17.80 14.20
C GLU A 61 -21.18 -16.99 15.22
N SER A 62 -21.13 -17.44 16.47
CA SER A 62 -21.89 -16.86 17.59
C SER A 62 -20.99 -16.47 18.77
N ASN A 63 -19.68 -16.73 18.69
CA ASN A 63 -18.76 -16.35 19.77
C ASN A 63 -18.49 -14.84 19.79
N TYR A 64 -18.37 -14.23 18.61
CA TYR A 64 -18.04 -12.81 18.46
C TYR A 64 -19.03 -12.04 17.57
N LEU A 65 -20.08 -12.70 17.06
CA LEU A 65 -21.19 -12.03 16.36
C LEU A 65 -22.48 -12.19 17.15
N SER A 66 -23.24 -11.10 17.27
CA SER A 66 -24.58 -11.11 17.87
C SER A 66 -25.55 -10.25 17.06
N ALA A 67 -26.85 -10.51 17.23
CA ALA A 67 -27.89 -9.71 16.60
C ALA A 67 -27.93 -8.29 17.21
N GLY A 68 -27.96 -7.27 16.36
CA GLY A 68 -28.19 -5.89 16.74
C GLY A 68 -29.51 -5.35 16.17
N GLU A 69 -29.90 -4.15 16.59
CA GLU A 69 -31.16 -3.52 16.16
C GLU A 69 -31.22 -3.27 14.64
N ASN A 70 -30.09 -2.87 14.04
CA ASN A 70 -29.97 -2.61 12.60
C ASN A 70 -28.72 -3.29 12.04
N GLY A 71 -28.68 -4.63 12.12
CA GLY A 71 -27.59 -5.45 11.60
C GLY A 71 -27.00 -6.38 12.64
N ILE A 72 -25.68 -6.52 12.65
CA ILE A 72 -24.96 -7.36 13.61
C ILE A 72 -24.03 -6.50 14.47
N LEU A 73 -23.76 -6.97 15.67
CA LEU A 73 -22.70 -6.46 16.54
C LEU A 73 -21.52 -7.43 16.46
N ILE A 74 -20.31 -6.87 16.40
CA ILE A 74 -19.06 -7.62 16.28
C ILE A 74 -18.20 -7.28 17.49
N ASP A 75 -17.81 -8.28 18.26
CA ASP A 75 -16.76 -8.14 19.26
C ASP A 75 -15.40 -8.28 18.56
N TRP A 76 -14.89 -7.15 18.07
CA TRP A 76 -13.67 -7.07 17.26
C TRP A 76 -12.43 -7.67 17.96
N ALA A 77 -12.34 -7.56 19.28
CA ALA A 77 -11.22 -8.11 20.05
C ALA A 77 -11.21 -9.65 20.10
N SER A 78 -12.36 -10.28 19.84
CA SER A 78 -12.54 -11.74 19.91
C SER A 78 -12.50 -12.44 18.55
N VAL A 79 -12.28 -11.70 17.45
CA VAL A 79 -12.21 -12.26 16.10
C VAL A 79 -10.92 -13.08 15.93
N THR A 80 -11.06 -14.38 15.71
CA THR A 80 -9.91 -15.32 15.59
C THR A 80 -9.90 -16.16 14.31
N LYS A 81 -11.04 -16.30 13.63
CA LYS A 81 -11.20 -17.12 12.41
C LYS A 81 -12.14 -16.46 11.40
N PRO A 82 -11.79 -15.27 10.89
CA PRO A 82 -12.67 -14.51 10.00
C PRO A 82 -12.94 -15.27 8.69
N GLU A 83 -12.06 -16.15 8.24
CA GLU A 83 -12.21 -16.97 7.03
C GLU A 83 -13.47 -17.84 7.02
N LYS A 84 -13.99 -18.22 8.19
CA LYS A 84 -15.27 -18.95 8.30
C LYS A 84 -16.47 -18.15 7.78
N LEU A 85 -16.35 -16.83 7.73
CA LEU A 85 -17.41 -15.91 7.32
C LEU A 85 -17.29 -15.50 5.85
N LYS A 86 -16.30 -16.02 5.13
CA LYS A 86 -16.10 -15.75 3.71
C LYS A 86 -17.31 -16.22 2.90
N ASP A 87 -17.78 -15.36 2.00
CA ASP A 87 -18.89 -15.60 1.07
C ASP A 87 -20.25 -15.99 1.71
N ILE A 88 -20.42 -15.88 3.03
CA ILE A 88 -21.68 -16.20 3.72
C ILE A 88 -22.72 -15.09 3.57
N CYS A 89 -22.28 -13.83 3.48
CA CYS A 89 -23.20 -12.70 3.41
C CYS A 89 -23.62 -12.41 1.97
N ALA A 90 -24.83 -12.80 1.59
CA ALA A 90 -25.37 -12.55 0.24
C ALA A 90 -25.34 -11.06 -0.17
N SER A 91 -25.56 -10.14 0.78
CA SER A 91 -25.49 -8.70 0.54
C SER A 91 -24.06 -8.14 0.49
N ARG A 92 -23.04 -8.95 0.79
CA ARG A 92 -21.63 -8.55 0.96
C ARG A 92 -21.42 -7.44 2.00
N ALA A 93 -22.35 -7.33 2.95
CA ALA A 93 -22.20 -6.46 4.11
C ALA A 93 -21.09 -6.95 5.03
N LEU A 94 -20.92 -8.27 5.16
CA LEU A 94 -19.83 -8.90 5.90
C LEU A 94 -18.92 -9.60 4.90
N THR A 95 -17.66 -9.17 4.82
CA THR A 95 -16.66 -9.70 3.90
C THR A 95 -15.38 -10.06 4.64
N VAL A 96 -14.55 -10.89 4.01
CA VAL A 96 -13.22 -11.23 4.50
C VAL A 96 -12.22 -10.68 3.51
N SER A 97 -11.36 -9.77 3.98
CA SER A 97 -10.27 -9.19 3.21
C SER A 97 -9.01 -10.05 3.37
N GLY A 98 -8.43 -10.45 2.25
CA GLY A 98 -7.26 -11.32 2.20
C GLY A 98 -7.62 -12.76 1.84
N GLU A 99 -6.97 -13.28 0.81
CA GLU A 99 -7.08 -14.64 0.33
C GLU A 99 -5.67 -15.18 0.01
N GLU A 100 -5.43 -16.43 0.40
CA GLU A 100 -4.23 -17.15 -0.05
C GLU A 100 -4.37 -17.48 -1.52
N LYS A 101 -3.37 -17.10 -2.31
CA LYS A 101 -3.29 -17.43 -3.73
C LYS A 101 -1.91 -17.99 -4.02
N SER A 102 -1.87 -19.09 -4.75
CA SER A 102 -0.65 -19.63 -5.32
C SER A 102 -0.10 -18.72 -6.41
N ILE A 103 1.19 -18.86 -6.72
CA ILE A 103 1.83 -18.17 -7.86
C ILE A 103 1.06 -18.44 -9.16
N GLY A 104 0.61 -19.68 -9.38
CA GLY A 104 -0.16 -20.05 -10.56
C GLY A 104 -1.49 -19.29 -10.67
N GLU A 105 -2.24 -19.16 -9.57
CA GLU A 105 -3.48 -18.37 -9.55
C GLU A 105 -3.22 -16.88 -9.80
N ILE A 106 -2.12 -16.34 -9.26
CA ILE A 106 -1.72 -14.94 -9.49
C ILE A 106 -1.38 -14.73 -10.96
N LEU A 107 -0.59 -15.62 -11.56
CA LEU A 107 -0.24 -15.55 -12.98
C LEU A 107 -1.47 -15.64 -13.88
N VAL A 108 -2.46 -16.49 -13.54
CA VAL A 108 -3.73 -16.55 -14.25
C VAL A 108 -4.48 -15.22 -14.19
N GLU A 109 -4.48 -14.52 -13.04
CA GLU A 109 -5.11 -13.20 -12.93
C GLU A 109 -4.39 -12.13 -13.75
N ILE A 110 -3.05 -12.14 -13.75
CA ILE A 110 -2.20 -11.23 -14.52
C ILE A 110 -2.39 -11.43 -16.03
N GLU A 111 -2.44 -12.67 -16.49
CA GLU A 111 -2.54 -12.99 -17.93
C GLU A 111 -3.84 -12.48 -18.56
N LYS A 112 -4.91 -12.35 -17.78
CA LYS A 112 -6.17 -11.74 -18.25
C LYS A 112 -5.99 -10.30 -18.75
N ASP A 113 -4.94 -9.60 -18.30
CA ASP A 113 -4.66 -8.21 -18.67
C ASP A 113 -3.49 -8.08 -19.66
N ARG A 114 -2.91 -9.20 -20.14
CA ARG A 114 -1.73 -9.24 -21.03
C ARG A 114 -1.79 -8.25 -22.19
N SER A 115 -2.93 -8.19 -22.88
CA SER A 115 -3.12 -7.33 -24.05
C SER A 115 -2.99 -5.83 -23.76
N PHE A 116 -3.18 -5.40 -22.51
CA PHE A 116 -3.01 -4.01 -22.10
C PHE A 116 -1.56 -3.66 -21.80
N PHE A 117 -0.77 -4.64 -21.36
CA PHE A 117 0.66 -4.44 -21.09
C PHE A 117 1.43 -4.22 -22.40
N GLU A 118 1.08 -4.98 -23.45
CA GLU A 118 1.78 -4.96 -24.74
C GLU A 118 1.58 -3.65 -25.55
N GLN A 119 0.63 -2.81 -25.16
CA GLN A 119 0.36 -1.53 -25.83
C GLN A 119 1.30 -0.39 -25.38
N GLY A 120 2.17 -0.64 -24.39
CA GLY A 120 3.11 0.35 -23.86
C GLY A 120 4.13 -0.24 -22.89
N ASP A 121 4.54 0.55 -21.91
CA ASP A 121 5.41 0.20 -20.78
C ASP A 121 4.62 -0.38 -19.58
N GLY A 122 3.45 -0.98 -19.85
CA GLY A 122 2.53 -1.49 -18.85
C GLY A 122 2.94 -2.84 -18.25
N GLY A 123 2.22 -3.30 -17.23
CA GLY A 123 2.53 -4.56 -16.55
C GLY A 123 1.92 -4.69 -15.15
N VAL A 124 2.68 -5.23 -14.19
CA VAL A 124 2.17 -5.57 -12.85
C VAL A 124 2.86 -4.81 -11.74
N THR A 125 2.08 -4.09 -10.94
CA THR A 125 2.58 -3.39 -9.74
C THR A 125 2.21 -4.18 -8.49
N PHE A 126 3.18 -4.41 -7.62
CA PHE A 126 2.92 -4.97 -6.30
C PHE A 126 2.78 -3.83 -5.28
N SER A 127 1.66 -3.81 -4.55
CA SER A 127 1.31 -2.78 -3.56
C SER A 127 0.50 -3.39 -2.40
N GLY A 128 -0.30 -2.60 -1.68
CA GLY A 128 -1.17 -3.03 -0.58
C GLY A 128 -0.60 -2.71 0.78
N GLY A 129 -0.09 -3.74 1.46
CA GLY A 129 0.68 -3.58 2.68
C GLY A 129 2.14 -3.28 2.32
N GLU A 130 3.02 -4.21 2.63
CA GLU A 130 4.42 -4.16 2.23
C GLU A 130 4.75 -5.41 1.38
N PRO A 131 4.76 -5.29 0.04
CA PRO A 131 5.06 -6.41 -0.85
C PRO A 131 6.36 -7.12 -0.50
N LEU A 132 7.40 -6.37 -0.11
CA LEU A 132 8.69 -6.95 0.24
C LEU A 132 8.66 -7.76 1.54
N SER A 133 7.57 -7.71 2.31
CA SER A 133 7.38 -8.59 3.48
C SER A 133 6.94 -10.01 3.11
N GLN A 134 6.60 -10.28 1.84
CA GLN A 134 6.27 -11.64 1.40
C GLN A 134 7.53 -12.52 1.16
N GLY A 135 8.74 -11.94 1.16
CA GLY A 135 10.00 -12.68 1.14
C GLY A 135 10.16 -13.60 -0.09
N PRO A 136 10.56 -14.89 0.08
CA PRO A 136 10.85 -15.82 -1.02
C PRO A 136 9.69 -16.06 -1.99
N GLU A 137 8.46 -15.86 -1.55
CA GLU A 137 7.26 -16.04 -2.38
C GLU A 137 7.16 -14.96 -3.45
N LEU A 138 7.48 -13.70 -3.10
CA LEU A 138 7.56 -12.61 -4.07
C LEU A 138 8.74 -12.82 -5.02
N GLU A 139 9.91 -13.22 -4.51
CA GLU A 139 11.09 -13.55 -5.34
C GLU A 139 10.74 -14.57 -6.44
N SER A 140 10.05 -15.66 -6.06
CA SER A 140 9.64 -16.71 -6.99
C SER A 140 8.66 -16.19 -8.06
N LEU A 141 7.71 -15.33 -7.67
CA LEU A 141 6.78 -14.72 -8.64
C LEU A 141 7.48 -13.75 -9.58
N LEU A 142 8.44 -12.96 -9.08
CA LEU A 142 9.25 -12.04 -9.90
C LEU A 142 10.06 -12.79 -10.95
N GLU A 143 10.58 -13.98 -10.63
CA GLU A 143 11.29 -14.82 -11.60
C GLU A 143 10.38 -15.29 -12.74
N GLU A 144 9.14 -15.67 -12.45
CA GLU A 144 8.17 -16.04 -13.48
C GLU A 144 7.79 -14.84 -14.35
N LEU A 145 7.53 -13.68 -13.76
CA LEU A 145 7.22 -12.46 -14.52
C LEU A 145 8.38 -12.00 -15.40
N TYR A 146 9.61 -12.13 -14.90
CA TYR A 146 10.81 -11.82 -15.68
C TYR A 146 10.95 -12.74 -16.91
N LYS A 147 10.70 -14.06 -16.75
CA LYS A 147 10.68 -15.01 -17.89
C LYS A 147 9.58 -14.66 -18.92
N LEU A 148 8.43 -14.21 -18.43
CA LEU A 148 7.29 -13.80 -19.26
C LEU A 148 7.44 -12.41 -19.89
N LYS A 149 8.54 -11.70 -19.57
CA LYS A 149 8.82 -10.33 -20.02
C LYS A 149 7.66 -9.37 -19.69
N ILE A 150 7.16 -9.47 -18.45
CA ILE A 150 6.15 -8.55 -17.92
C ILE A 150 6.88 -7.51 -17.06
N ASP A 151 6.68 -6.23 -17.36
CA ASP A 151 7.29 -5.14 -16.60
C ASP A 151 6.74 -5.09 -15.17
N VAL A 152 7.64 -4.96 -14.20
CA VAL A 152 7.31 -4.96 -12.78
C VAL A 152 7.60 -3.61 -12.14
N ALA A 153 6.71 -3.22 -11.23
CA ALA A 153 6.93 -2.14 -10.30
C ALA A 153 6.58 -2.62 -8.89
N ILE A 154 7.23 -2.06 -7.89
CA ILE A 154 6.98 -2.37 -6.49
C ILE A 154 6.77 -1.05 -5.75
N GLU A 155 5.58 -0.87 -5.19
CA GLU A 155 5.30 0.15 -4.19
C GLU A 155 5.73 -0.36 -2.82
N THR A 156 6.62 0.38 -2.15
CA THR A 156 7.22 -0.11 -0.91
C THR A 156 7.59 1.03 0.03
N SER A 157 7.42 0.79 1.32
CA SER A 157 7.94 1.66 2.38
C SER A 157 9.41 1.40 2.71
N LEU A 158 9.96 0.29 2.18
CA LEU A 158 11.28 -0.27 2.52
C LEU A 158 11.48 -0.52 4.02
N TYR A 159 10.41 -0.61 4.81
CA TYR A 159 10.48 -0.99 6.21
C TYR A 159 10.52 -2.52 6.39
N VAL A 160 11.58 -3.13 5.87
CA VAL A 160 11.84 -4.57 5.89
C VAL A 160 13.33 -4.85 6.10
N SER A 161 13.72 -6.10 6.28
CA SER A 161 15.14 -6.49 6.26
C SER A 161 15.75 -6.20 4.88
N TRP A 162 17.05 -5.89 4.84
CA TRP A 162 17.76 -5.74 3.58
C TRP A 162 17.72 -7.01 2.72
N GLU A 163 17.75 -8.19 3.36
CA GLU A 163 17.67 -9.48 2.67
C GLU A 163 16.41 -9.59 1.79
N ASN A 164 15.26 -9.14 2.29
CA ASN A 164 14.01 -9.17 1.52
C ASN A 164 14.06 -8.25 0.29
N ILE A 165 14.74 -7.10 0.39
CA ILE A 165 14.93 -6.17 -0.74
C ILE A 165 15.90 -6.80 -1.74
N GLU A 166 17.05 -7.29 -1.26
CA GLU A 166 18.15 -7.81 -2.07
C GLU A 166 17.73 -8.97 -2.98
N ARG A 167 16.90 -9.88 -2.46
CA ARG A 167 16.33 -11.01 -3.22
C ARG A 167 15.57 -10.58 -4.47
N CYS A 168 14.97 -9.39 -4.47
CA CYS A 168 14.15 -8.91 -5.58
C CYS A 168 14.99 -8.24 -6.70
N LEU A 169 16.21 -7.78 -6.40
CA LEU A 169 17.05 -7.03 -7.33
C LEU A 169 17.53 -7.86 -8.54
N GLY A 170 18.00 -7.19 -9.58
CA GLY A 170 18.55 -7.79 -10.80
C GLY A 170 17.50 -8.13 -11.87
N ARG A 171 16.29 -7.57 -11.78
CA ARG A 171 15.14 -7.93 -12.64
C ARG A 171 14.50 -6.74 -13.36
N ASN A 172 15.18 -5.58 -13.40
CA ASN A 172 14.70 -4.33 -14.00
C ASN A 172 13.37 -3.86 -13.42
N ILE A 173 13.30 -3.82 -12.09
CA ILE A 173 12.10 -3.42 -11.35
C ILE A 173 12.04 -1.90 -11.21
N ASN A 174 10.86 -1.34 -11.40
CA ASN A 174 10.56 0.05 -11.06
C ASN A 174 10.15 0.15 -9.58
N PHE A 175 11.04 0.65 -8.72
CA PHE A 175 10.72 0.87 -7.32
C PHE A 175 10.04 2.23 -7.12
N LEU A 176 8.82 2.19 -6.59
CA LEU A 176 8.04 3.34 -6.16
C LEU A 176 8.15 3.43 -4.63
N VAL A 177 9.09 4.23 -4.15
CA VAL A 177 9.57 4.18 -2.77
C VAL A 177 8.95 5.29 -1.93
N ASP A 178 8.16 4.92 -0.93
CA ASP A 178 7.55 5.86 0.00
C ASP A 178 8.56 6.40 1.02
N LEU A 179 9.09 7.60 0.79
CA LEU A 179 9.86 8.35 1.78
C LEU A 179 8.91 9.23 2.61
N LYS A 180 8.45 8.69 3.73
CA LYS A 180 7.42 9.33 4.56
C LYS A 180 8.00 10.47 5.41
N HIS A 181 9.16 10.30 6.03
CA HIS A 181 9.84 11.36 6.78
C HIS A 181 11.31 11.02 6.99
N THR A 182 12.14 12.04 7.18
CA THR A 182 13.55 11.96 7.59
C THR A 182 13.78 12.06 9.11
N ASP A 183 12.77 12.47 9.88
CA ASP A 183 12.85 12.67 11.33
C ASP A 183 12.43 11.38 12.04
N SER A 184 13.29 10.85 12.89
CA SER A 184 13.08 9.56 13.55
C SER A 184 11.90 9.59 14.52
N ASP A 185 11.76 10.66 15.31
CA ASP A 185 10.75 10.75 16.36
C ASP A 185 9.35 10.85 15.76
N LYS A 186 9.20 11.67 14.72
CA LYS A 186 7.94 11.76 13.98
C LYS A 186 7.62 10.47 13.24
N PHE A 187 8.60 9.87 12.57
CA PHE A 187 8.37 8.62 11.85
C PHE A 187 7.89 7.51 12.80
N GLU A 188 8.57 7.31 13.93
CA GLU A 188 8.19 6.32 14.94
C GLU A 188 6.80 6.63 15.51
N ARG A 189 6.57 7.87 15.93
CA ARG A 189 5.29 8.26 16.54
C ARG A 189 4.08 8.00 15.64
N PHE A 190 4.18 8.30 14.34
CA PHE A 190 3.04 8.28 13.42
C PHE A 190 2.91 6.99 12.62
N THR A 191 3.96 6.16 12.56
CA THR A 191 3.96 4.91 11.76
C THR A 191 4.28 3.67 12.58
N GLY A 192 4.80 3.82 13.80
CA GLY A 192 5.33 2.72 14.61
C GLY A 192 6.62 2.11 14.08
N GLY A 193 7.24 2.71 13.06
CA GLY A 193 8.44 2.18 12.40
C GLY A 193 9.74 2.88 12.83
N ASN A 194 10.84 2.48 12.21
CA ASN A 194 12.17 3.05 12.44
C ASN A 194 12.69 3.71 11.15
N ALA A 195 12.79 5.05 11.18
CA ALA A 195 13.27 5.83 10.04
C ALA A 195 14.69 5.44 9.62
N ALA A 196 15.59 5.16 10.56
CA ALA A 196 16.98 4.81 10.25
C ALA A 196 17.07 3.53 9.40
N LEU A 197 16.21 2.54 9.66
CA LEU A 197 16.11 1.34 8.81
C LEU A 197 15.72 1.71 7.38
N VAL A 198 14.61 2.43 7.21
CA VAL A 198 14.09 2.86 5.90
C VAL A 198 15.13 3.68 5.13
N LEU A 199 15.71 4.71 5.75
CA LEU A 199 16.71 5.57 5.13
C LEU A 199 17.98 4.79 4.74
N SER A 200 18.38 3.79 5.55
CA SER A 200 19.50 2.91 5.22
C SER A 200 19.19 2.01 4.02
N ASN A 201 17.97 1.48 3.95
CA ASN A 201 17.51 0.64 2.84
C ASN A 201 17.39 1.44 1.54
N ILE A 202 16.88 2.68 1.60
CA ILE A 202 16.85 3.59 0.44
C ILE A 202 18.25 3.83 -0.10
N LYS A 203 19.24 4.14 0.78
CA LYS A 203 20.63 4.35 0.36
C LYS A 203 21.23 3.13 -0.33
N LYS A 204 20.98 1.94 0.20
CA LYS A 204 21.47 0.68 -0.39
C LYS A 204 20.76 0.37 -1.70
N LEU A 205 19.45 0.58 -1.79
CA LEU A 205 18.68 0.42 -3.03
C LEU A 205 19.15 1.40 -4.11
N ALA A 206 19.42 2.66 -3.75
CA ALA A 206 19.96 3.67 -4.66
C ALA A 206 21.37 3.35 -5.18
N ALA A 207 22.11 2.47 -4.50
CA ALA A 207 23.39 1.94 -5.00
C ALA A 207 23.23 0.76 -5.97
N SER A 208 22.00 0.26 -6.17
CA SER A 208 21.69 -0.77 -7.16
C SER A 208 21.56 -0.21 -8.58
N ARG A 209 21.20 -1.05 -9.55
CA ARG A 209 20.94 -0.65 -10.95
C ARG A 209 19.45 -0.48 -11.26
N GLU A 210 18.59 -0.60 -10.25
CA GLU A 210 17.15 -0.55 -10.43
C GLU A 210 16.65 0.89 -10.63
N ASN A 211 15.50 1.05 -11.28
CA ASN A 211 14.86 2.34 -11.41
C ASN A 211 14.14 2.70 -10.10
N ILE A 212 14.32 3.93 -9.61
CA ILE A 212 13.76 4.38 -8.33
C ILE A 212 13.07 5.73 -8.52
N ILE A 213 11.82 5.78 -8.13
CA ILE A 213 11.03 7.00 -7.97
C ILE A 213 10.72 7.15 -6.49
N ILE A 214 11.13 8.27 -5.90
CA ILE A 214 10.75 8.58 -4.51
C ILE A 214 9.33 9.14 -4.51
N ARG A 215 8.49 8.64 -3.62
CA ARG A 215 7.12 9.13 -3.42
C ARG A 215 7.01 9.66 -2.00
N VAL A 216 6.41 10.82 -1.86
CA VAL A 216 6.23 11.51 -0.59
C VAL A 216 4.73 11.69 -0.37
N PRO A 217 4.08 10.82 0.41
CA PRO A 217 2.76 11.11 0.95
C PRO A 217 2.86 12.37 1.80
N VAL A 218 2.24 13.46 1.37
CA VAL A 218 2.24 14.73 2.09
C VAL A 218 1.03 14.76 3.00
N ILE A 219 1.28 14.70 4.30
CA ILE A 219 0.29 14.45 5.34
C ILE A 219 0.30 15.60 6.34
N PRO A 220 -0.86 16.24 6.59
CA PRO A 220 -0.97 17.28 7.61
C PRO A 220 -0.47 16.81 8.98
N GLU A 221 0.15 17.72 9.72
CA GLU A 221 0.74 17.51 11.07
C GLU A 221 1.95 16.56 11.13
N PHE A 222 2.23 15.84 10.04
CA PHE A 222 3.33 14.90 9.94
C PHE A 222 4.51 15.50 9.18
N ASN A 223 4.37 15.75 7.87
CA ASN A 223 5.44 16.18 6.97
C ASN A 223 4.99 17.27 5.98
N HIS A 224 4.08 18.15 6.40
CA HIS A 224 3.45 19.17 5.53
C HIS A 224 4.03 20.58 5.71
N THR A 225 5.13 20.75 6.43
CA THR A 225 5.83 22.03 6.44
C THR A 225 6.87 22.08 5.31
N PHE A 226 7.15 23.29 4.80
CA PHE A 226 8.19 23.47 3.80
C PHE A 226 9.55 22.92 4.26
N GLN A 227 9.91 23.10 5.54
CA GLN A 227 11.18 22.62 6.07
C GLN A 227 11.29 21.09 6.06
N GLU A 228 10.22 20.37 6.44
CA GLU A 228 10.20 18.89 6.42
C GLU A 228 10.29 18.36 5.00
N ILE A 229 9.54 18.95 4.07
CA ILE A 229 9.61 18.57 2.65
C ILE A 229 10.98 18.89 2.07
N LYS A 230 11.56 20.03 2.43
CA LYS A 230 12.91 20.42 2.03
C LYS A 230 13.93 19.35 2.45
N GLU A 231 13.86 18.85 3.68
CA GLU A 231 14.75 17.80 4.18
C GLU A 231 14.57 16.47 3.44
N ILE A 232 13.34 16.11 3.10
CA ILE A 232 13.03 14.93 2.28
C ILE A 232 13.61 15.05 0.86
N VAL A 233 13.47 16.24 0.25
CA VAL A 233 14.03 16.56 -1.07
C VAL A 233 15.57 16.53 -1.02
N ASP A 234 16.17 17.16 -0.03
CA ASP A 234 17.63 17.20 0.15
C ASP A 234 18.21 15.79 0.35
N PHE A 235 17.53 14.96 1.13
CA PHE A 235 17.88 13.54 1.26
C PHE A 235 17.83 12.83 -0.09
N THR A 236 16.77 13.06 -0.88
CA THR A 236 16.60 12.45 -2.21
C THR A 236 17.74 12.84 -3.16
N VAL A 237 18.10 14.13 -3.21
CA VAL A 237 19.25 14.63 -3.99
C VAL A 237 20.56 13.95 -3.59
N SER A 238 20.74 13.64 -2.30
CA SER A 238 21.96 12.99 -1.80
C SER A 238 22.19 11.57 -2.36
N LEU A 239 21.13 10.92 -2.87
CA LEU A 239 21.18 9.54 -3.38
C LEU A 239 21.85 9.43 -4.76
N LYS A 240 22.03 10.54 -5.50
CA LYS A 240 22.66 10.70 -6.84
C LYS A 240 22.08 9.87 -8.00
N ALA A 241 21.68 8.62 -7.76
CA ALA A 241 21.08 7.72 -8.75
C ALA A 241 19.58 7.98 -8.92
N VAL A 242 18.92 8.55 -7.91
CA VAL A 242 17.50 8.92 -7.94
C VAL A 242 17.36 10.29 -8.59
N ARG A 243 16.45 10.39 -9.57
CA ARG A 243 16.20 11.62 -10.32
C ARG A 243 14.77 12.12 -10.26
N GLU A 244 13.84 11.31 -9.78
CA GLU A 244 12.40 11.61 -9.82
C GLU A 244 11.78 11.50 -8.43
N ILE A 245 10.94 12.48 -8.11
CA ILE A 245 10.20 12.58 -6.85
C ILE A 245 8.73 12.95 -7.10
N HIS A 246 7.80 12.25 -6.45
CA HIS A 246 6.37 12.51 -6.56
C HIS A 246 5.81 12.93 -5.21
N PHE A 247 5.03 14.00 -5.19
CA PHE A 247 4.29 14.45 -4.01
C PHE A 247 2.85 13.97 -4.09
N LEU A 248 2.39 13.22 -3.10
CA LEU A 248 1.05 12.64 -3.05
C LEU A 248 0.22 13.38 -1.99
N PRO A 249 -0.69 14.29 -2.38
CA PRO A 249 -1.48 15.04 -1.42
C PRO A 249 -2.42 14.12 -0.64
N PHE A 250 -2.51 14.34 0.67
CA PHE A 250 -3.39 13.57 1.55
C PHE A 250 -4.87 13.64 1.12
N HIS A 251 -5.53 12.48 1.17
CA HIS A 251 -6.97 12.35 0.99
C HIS A 251 -7.58 11.36 2.00
N LYS A 252 -8.86 11.55 2.34
CA LYS A 252 -9.60 10.67 3.27
C LYS A 252 -10.32 9.48 2.64
N LEU A 253 -9.97 9.06 1.42
CA LEU A 253 -10.68 7.99 0.71
C LEU A 253 -10.69 6.64 1.47
N GLY A 254 -9.72 6.39 2.37
CA GLY A 254 -9.66 5.17 3.17
C GLY A 254 -10.55 5.16 4.43
N SER A 255 -11.19 6.27 4.80
CA SER A 255 -11.85 6.40 6.13
C SER A 255 -12.95 5.38 6.38
N ALA A 256 -13.75 5.05 5.34
CA ALA A 256 -14.83 4.07 5.47
C ALA A 256 -14.32 2.67 5.82
N LYS A 257 -13.08 2.33 5.44
CA LYS A 257 -12.50 1.00 5.73
C LYS A 257 -12.18 0.82 7.21
N TYR A 258 -11.81 1.89 7.91
CA TYR A 258 -11.61 1.86 9.36
C TYR A 258 -12.92 1.54 10.09
N GLU A 259 -14.03 2.20 9.71
CA GLU A 259 -15.35 1.89 10.25
C GLU A 259 -15.72 0.42 10.02
N MET A 260 -15.45 -0.07 8.80
CA MET A 260 -15.72 -1.47 8.44
C MET A 260 -14.86 -2.47 9.23
N LEU A 261 -13.69 -2.09 9.71
CA LEU A 261 -12.80 -2.93 10.52
C LEU A 261 -13.02 -2.77 12.02
N GLY A 262 -13.97 -1.91 12.44
CA GLY A 262 -14.15 -1.57 13.84
C GLY A 262 -12.98 -0.79 14.45
N MET A 263 -12.27 -0.02 13.63
CA MET A 263 -11.09 0.75 14.02
C MET A 263 -11.40 2.25 14.05
N ASP A 264 -10.78 2.97 14.98
CA ASP A 264 -10.85 4.43 15.01
C ASP A 264 -9.90 5.04 13.97
N TYR A 265 -10.43 5.92 13.10
CA TYR A 265 -9.60 6.67 12.16
C TYR A 265 -9.11 7.99 12.75
N LYS A 266 -7.83 8.02 13.13
CA LYS A 266 -7.17 9.19 13.75
C LYS A 266 -7.22 10.46 12.89
N TYR A 267 -7.28 10.32 11.56
CA TYR A 267 -7.28 11.43 10.59
C TYR A 267 -8.68 11.85 10.12
N SER A 268 -9.76 11.40 10.79
CA SER A 268 -11.15 11.73 10.42
C SER A 268 -11.42 13.25 10.34
N GLY A 269 -10.88 14.02 11.28
CA GLY A 269 -11.01 15.48 11.37
C GLY A 269 -10.08 16.29 10.44
N ILE A 270 -9.09 15.65 9.82
CA ILE A 270 -8.10 16.33 8.97
C ILE A 270 -8.68 16.59 7.58
N ARG A 271 -8.41 17.75 6.96
CA ARG A 271 -8.90 18.05 5.60
C ARG A 271 -8.02 17.39 4.53
N ASN A 272 -8.60 17.15 3.35
CA ASN A 272 -7.80 16.80 2.18
C ASN A 272 -6.88 17.98 1.83
N LEU A 273 -5.72 17.67 1.25
CA LEU A 273 -4.81 18.67 0.68
C LEU A 273 -5.12 18.88 -0.80
N ASP A 274 -5.05 20.13 -1.23
CA ASP A 274 -5.23 20.50 -2.63
C ASP A 274 -3.89 20.39 -3.37
N VAL A 275 -3.95 20.03 -4.66
CA VAL A 275 -2.75 19.95 -5.54
C VAL A 275 -1.95 21.25 -5.52
N ALA A 276 -2.63 22.40 -5.46
CA ALA A 276 -1.99 23.72 -5.42
C ALA A 276 -1.07 23.92 -4.21
N GLU A 277 -1.33 23.23 -3.08
CA GLU A 277 -0.51 23.32 -1.87
C GLU A 277 0.86 22.65 -2.06
N MET A 278 1.00 21.76 -3.05
CA MET A 278 2.27 21.08 -3.34
C MET A 278 3.18 21.91 -4.26
N ALA A 279 2.70 23.05 -4.78
CA ALA A 279 3.40 23.81 -5.81
C ALA A 279 4.79 24.29 -5.35
N GLU A 280 4.92 24.76 -4.11
CA GLU A 280 6.21 25.20 -3.58
C GLU A 280 7.21 24.05 -3.41
N TYR A 281 6.73 22.84 -3.12
CA TYR A 281 7.57 21.64 -3.00
C TYR A 281 8.13 21.21 -4.35
N VAL A 282 7.28 21.24 -5.38
CA VAL A 282 7.69 20.98 -6.78
C VAL A 282 8.76 21.98 -7.21
N VAL A 283 8.51 23.28 -7.02
CA VAL A 283 9.47 24.34 -7.38
C VAL A 283 10.81 24.12 -6.67
N TYR A 284 10.80 23.78 -5.38
CA TYR A 284 12.04 23.49 -4.66
C TYR A 284 12.76 22.26 -5.22
N ALA A 285 12.06 21.14 -5.41
CA ALA A 285 12.62 19.90 -5.94
C ALA A 285 13.24 20.09 -7.33
N GLU A 286 12.57 20.83 -8.22
CA GLU A 286 13.10 21.15 -9.55
C GLU A 286 14.31 22.07 -9.48
N SER A 287 14.31 23.05 -8.57
CA SER A 287 15.45 23.98 -8.40
C SER A 287 16.75 23.28 -7.99
N VAL A 288 16.65 22.09 -7.37
CA VAL A 288 17.79 21.24 -6.98
C VAL A 288 18.04 20.09 -7.95
N GLY A 289 17.36 20.08 -9.11
CA GLY A 289 17.65 19.18 -10.24
C GLY A 289 16.88 17.86 -10.25
N LEU A 290 15.84 17.71 -9.44
CA LEU A 290 14.93 16.56 -9.52
C LEU A 290 13.81 16.81 -10.53
N ILE A 291 13.32 15.73 -11.15
CA ILE A 291 12.03 15.72 -11.85
C ILE A 291 10.95 15.57 -10.78
N ALA A 292 10.07 16.56 -10.65
CA ALA A 292 9.01 16.55 -9.64
C ALA A 292 7.62 16.44 -10.27
N LYS A 293 6.74 15.65 -9.66
CA LYS A 293 5.32 15.52 -10.06
C LYS A 293 4.41 15.57 -8.83
N ILE A 294 3.16 15.95 -9.06
CA ILE A 294 2.10 15.85 -8.04
C ILE A 294 1.14 14.74 -8.47
N GLY A 295 0.88 13.79 -7.57
CA GLY A 295 0.20 12.54 -7.90
C GLY A 295 1.16 11.46 -8.41
N GLY A 296 0.59 10.30 -8.75
CA GLY A 296 1.31 9.21 -9.41
C GLY A 296 1.24 9.30 -10.93
#